data_AF-A0A816RNZ4-F1
#
_entry.id   AF-A0A816RNZ4-F1
#
_cell.length_a   1.000
_cell.length_b   1.000
_cell.length_c   1.000
_cell.angle_alpha   90.00
_cell.angle_beta   90.00
_cell.angle_gamma   90.00
#
_symmetry.space_group_name_H-M   'P 1'
#
loop_
_entity.id
_entity.type
_entity.pdbx_description
1 polymer ?
#
loop_
_entity_poly.entity_id
_entity_poly.type
_entity_poly.pdbx_seq_one_letter_code
_entity_poly.pdbx_strand_id
1 'polypeptide(L)'
;MANMNTSDDLLRCPITMDLFHDPVVASDGHTYERQAIEQWIRSNGTSPLTRQPLSIDQLHPNRKVKELVDVFETLLREKNYQFILDVDVKKKTVRPLFQTNGKKIFAAEWLQDSTNRPEIILLKIDGARARKEASFYVNLSRHPHIIRTFGFVYDRNNTDQNNSALLLQEYARGGSLSDVLEDRRTSPGEKILIQIFLQIIEAMICLVSNHIVHGDLACRNVLVFRFDENQPEKNIVKITDFGLSRHSQLYSMISSATRTILNLVPVRYAAPEVLLSKDTSDVYTEKSDVYSMGVLMWEAYSRGALPWANIENDDDVARRVTHGHFLPQPSNCSQPFWSIITKTWSTSPNSRPTFRELKHLLNEQYYRSGNFLRLPC
;
A
#
# COMPACT_ATOMS: atom_id res chain seq x y z
N MET A 1 -14.10 -7.67 -31.53
CA MET A 1 -12.71 -8.12 -31.73
C MET A 1 -12.14 -8.44 -30.36
N ALA A 2 -11.75 -9.70 -30.18
CA ALA A 2 -11.30 -10.26 -28.90
C ALA A 2 -9.99 -9.61 -28.46
N ASN A 3 -9.99 -8.98 -27.27
CA ASN A 3 -8.74 -8.69 -26.57
C ASN A 3 -8.43 -9.87 -25.66
N MET A 4 -7.42 -10.63 -26.10
CA MET A 4 -6.72 -11.65 -25.35
C MET A 4 -6.16 -11.05 -24.04
N ASN A 5 -6.50 -11.66 -22.91
CA ASN A 5 -5.69 -11.67 -21.68
C ASN A 5 -5.80 -13.08 -21.06
N THR A 6 -5.36 -14.07 -21.83
CA THR A 6 -5.35 -15.48 -21.44
C THR A 6 -4.08 -15.78 -20.64
N SER A 7 -4.01 -15.36 -19.38
CA SER A 7 -3.12 -15.89 -18.30
C SER A 7 -3.18 -15.02 -17.03
N ASP A 8 -4.31 -14.41 -16.70
CA ASP A 8 -4.42 -13.51 -15.55
C ASP A 8 -4.20 -14.28 -14.24
N ASP A 9 -3.03 -14.06 -13.62
CA ASP A 9 -2.73 -14.30 -12.20
C ASP A 9 -3.33 -15.59 -11.59
N LEU A 10 -2.99 -16.77 -12.13
CA LEU A 10 -3.53 -18.07 -11.70
C LEU A 10 -3.45 -18.38 -10.18
N LEU A 11 -2.56 -17.70 -9.45
CA LEU A 11 -2.43 -17.83 -8.00
C LEU A 11 -2.99 -16.65 -7.21
N ARG A 12 -3.53 -15.62 -7.86
CA ARG A 12 -4.13 -14.49 -7.17
C ARG A 12 -5.63 -14.49 -7.31
N CYS A 13 -6.29 -14.10 -6.23
CA CYS A 13 -7.71 -13.87 -6.24
C CYS A 13 -8.03 -12.64 -7.09
N PRO A 14 -8.97 -12.72 -8.03
CA PRO A 14 -9.38 -11.57 -8.83
C PRO A 14 -10.22 -10.56 -8.04
N ILE A 15 -10.62 -10.86 -6.80
CA ILE A 15 -11.29 -9.89 -5.91
C ILE A 15 -10.27 -9.16 -5.04
N THR A 16 -9.35 -9.90 -4.38
CA THR A 16 -8.39 -9.34 -3.41
C THR A 16 -7.04 -8.96 -4.04
N MET A 17 -6.76 -9.44 -5.26
CA MET A 17 -5.47 -9.35 -5.96
C MET A 17 -4.29 -9.93 -5.18
N ASP A 18 -4.55 -10.64 -4.08
CA ASP A 18 -3.58 -11.35 -3.25
C ASP A 18 -3.44 -12.80 -3.67
N LEU A 19 -2.32 -13.41 -3.29
CA LEU A 19 -2.18 -14.86 -3.35
C LEU A 19 -3.32 -15.54 -2.56
N PHE A 20 -3.89 -16.61 -3.12
CA PHE A 20 -4.96 -17.34 -2.44
C PHE A 20 -4.51 -17.95 -1.12
N HIS A 21 -5.30 -17.78 -0.06
CA HIS A 21 -5.14 -18.49 1.19
C HIS A 21 -6.12 -19.68 1.28
N ASP A 22 -7.40 -19.44 0.99
CA ASP A 22 -8.48 -20.44 0.92
C ASP A 22 -9.26 -20.30 -0.40
N PRO A 23 -8.67 -20.77 -1.52
CA PRO A 23 -9.27 -20.63 -2.83
C PRO A 23 -10.52 -21.50 -2.98
N VAL A 24 -11.59 -20.93 -3.50
CA VAL A 24 -12.81 -21.61 -3.93
C VAL A 24 -13.06 -21.37 -5.40
N VAL A 25 -13.48 -22.41 -6.12
CA VAL A 25 -13.97 -22.31 -7.49
C VAL A 25 -15.49 -22.18 -7.48
N ALA A 26 -16.00 -21.22 -8.24
CA ALA A 26 -17.42 -21.02 -8.45
C ALA A 26 -17.92 -21.82 -9.67
N SER A 27 -19.24 -21.97 -9.79
CA SER A 27 -19.89 -22.64 -10.93
C SER A 27 -19.59 -21.99 -12.30
N ASP A 28 -19.14 -20.74 -12.31
CA ASP A 28 -18.71 -20.01 -13.50
C ASP A 28 -17.26 -20.33 -13.96
N GLY A 29 -16.59 -21.25 -13.26
CA GLY A 29 -15.22 -21.70 -13.56
C GLY A 29 -14.10 -20.83 -12.99
N HIS A 30 -14.41 -19.72 -12.33
CA HIS A 30 -13.39 -18.82 -11.77
C HIS A 30 -13.08 -19.15 -10.31
N THR A 31 -11.84 -18.86 -9.90
CA THR A 31 -11.37 -19.08 -8.52
C THR A 31 -11.29 -17.76 -7.75
N TYR A 32 -11.73 -17.77 -6.51
CA TYR A 32 -11.80 -16.62 -5.62
C TYR A 32 -11.33 -16.98 -4.22
N GLU A 33 -10.88 -15.99 -3.45
CA GLU A 33 -10.63 -16.15 -2.01
C GLU A 33 -11.97 -16.28 -1.29
N ARG A 34 -12.16 -17.34 -0.50
CA ARG A 34 -13.47 -17.70 0.08
C ARG A 34 -14.13 -16.52 0.77
N GLN A 35 -13.42 -15.86 1.68
CA GLN A 35 -13.99 -14.77 2.47
C GLN A 35 -14.47 -13.63 1.56
N ALA A 36 -13.68 -13.29 0.55
CA ALA A 36 -13.98 -12.20 -0.38
C ALA A 36 -15.19 -12.51 -1.27
N ILE A 37 -15.29 -13.73 -1.81
CA ILE A 37 -16.42 -14.12 -2.67
C ILE A 37 -17.70 -14.34 -1.88
N GLU A 38 -17.64 -14.87 -0.66
CA GLU A 38 -18.83 -14.99 0.18
C GLU A 38 -19.42 -13.61 0.53
N GLN A 39 -18.56 -12.65 0.88
CA GLN A 39 -18.99 -11.28 1.13
C GLN A 39 -19.58 -10.64 -0.13
N TRP A 40 -18.97 -10.89 -1.30
CA TRP A 40 -19.49 -10.42 -2.58
C TRP A 40 -20.88 -11.00 -2.89
N ILE A 41 -21.06 -12.32 -2.76
CA ILE A 41 -22.34 -12.99 -3.03
C ILE A 41 -23.42 -12.51 -2.07
N ARG A 42 -23.13 -12.36 -0.78
CA ARG A 42 -24.09 -11.82 0.20
C ARG A 42 -24.57 -10.42 -0.17
N SER A 43 -23.72 -9.63 -0.83
CA SER A 43 -24.03 -8.25 -1.22
C SER A 43 -24.68 -8.14 -2.60
N ASN A 44 -24.29 -8.98 -3.56
CA ASN A 44 -24.61 -8.81 -4.98
C ASN A 44 -25.34 -10.00 -5.63
N GLY A 45 -25.33 -11.19 -5.02
CA GLY A 45 -25.95 -12.41 -5.54
C GLY A 45 -25.42 -12.90 -6.91
N THR A 46 -24.26 -12.41 -7.35
CA THR A 46 -23.71 -12.65 -8.69
C THR A 46 -22.21 -12.92 -8.66
N SER A 47 -21.66 -13.49 -9.73
CA SER A 47 -20.21 -13.60 -9.96
C SER A 47 -19.58 -12.22 -10.18
N PRO A 48 -18.44 -11.91 -9.53
CA PRO A 48 -17.71 -10.66 -9.77
C PRO A 48 -17.17 -10.52 -11.19
N LEU A 49 -16.88 -11.62 -11.90
CA LEU A 49 -16.25 -11.59 -13.23
C LEU A 49 -17.27 -11.71 -14.36
N THR A 50 -18.26 -12.61 -14.22
CA THR A 50 -19.23 -12.89 -15.29
C THR A 50 -20.56 -12.18 -15.11
N ARG A 51 -20.82 -11.62 -13.91
CA ARG A 51 -22.09 -10.99 -13.50
C ARG A 51 -23.30 -11.94 -13.56
N GLN A 52 -23.08 -13.24 -13.71
CA GLN A 52 -24.15 -14.25 -13.66
C GLN A 52 -24.57 -14.53 -12.21
N PRO A 53 -25.82 -14.92 -11.95
CA PRO A 53 -26.27 -15.32 -10.62
C PRO A 53 -25.37 -16.41 -10.01
N LEU A 54 -24.96 -16.21 -8.76
CA LEU A 54 -24.06 -17.13 -8.05
C LEU A 54 -24.46 -17.17 -6.58
N SER A 55 -24.57 -18.38 -6.02
CA SER A 55 -24.90 -18.60 -4.61
C SER A 55 -23.75 -19.28 -3.86
N ILE A 56 -23.75 -19.16 -2.53
CA ILE A 56 -22.63 -19.65 -1.68
C ILE A 56 -22.48 -21.18 -1.78
N ASP A 57 -23.57 -21.91 -1.95
CA ASP A 57 -23.59 -23.37 -2.13
C ASP A 57 -22.92 -23.84 -3.42
N GLN A 58 -22.73 -22.93 -4.39
CA GLN A 58 -22.04 -23.20 -5.65
C GLN A 58 -20.52 -22.94 -5.55
N LEU A 59 -20.01 -22.66 -4.35
CA LEU A 59 -18.59 -22.50 -4.10
C LEU A 59 -18.00 -23.81 -3.59
N HIS A 60 -17.01 -24.32 -4.31
CA HIS A 60 -16.30 -25.54 -3.92
C HIS A 60 -14.82 -25.23 -3.67
N PRO A 61 -14.16 -25.82 -2.66
CA PRO A 61 -12.72 -25.63 -2.46
C PRO A 61 -11.92 -25.97 -3.72
N ASN A 62 -11.09 -25.04 -4.19
CA ASN A 62 -10.18 -25.29 -5.30
C ASN A 62 -8.84 -25.82 -4.76
N ARG A 63 -8.83 -27.12 -4.45
CA ARG A 63 -7.64 -27.80 -3.89
C ARG A 63 -6.41 -27.70 -4.78
N LYS A 64 -6.58 -27.69 -6.10
CA LYS A 64 -5.45 -27.55 -7.05
C LYS A 64 -4.77 -26.20 -6.92
N VAL A 65 -5.54 -25.11 -6.88
CA VAL A 65 -4.98 -23.77 -6.69
C VAL A 65 -4.34 -23.65 -5.31
N LYS A 66 -4.97 -24.25 -4.28
CA LYS A 66 -4.38 -24.29 -2.93
C LYS A 66 -3.03 -25.00 -2.92
N GLU A 67 -2.93 -26.18 -3.52
CA GLU A 67 -1.69 -26.94 -3.67
C GLU A 67 -0.61 -26.13 -4.40
N LEU A 68 -0.96 -25.44 -5.48
CA LEU A 68 0.00 -24.60 -6.21
C LEU A 68 0.51 -23.42 -5.36
N VAL A 69 -0.34 -22.76 -4.58
CA VAL A 69 0.09 -21.70 -3.67
C VAL A 69 0.97 -22.27 -2.56
N ASP A 70 0.61 -23.41 -1.98
CA ASP A 70 1.37 -24.05 -0.91
C ASP A 70 2.75 -24.52 -1.40
N VAL A 71 2.84 -25.05 -2.63
CA VAL A 71 4.12 -25.36 -3.30
C VAL A 71 4.92 -24.08 -3.52
N PHE A 72 4.29 -23.02 -4.05
CA PHE A 72 4.96 -21.74 -4.26
C PHE A 72 5.53 -21.19 -2.95
N GLU A 73 4.75 -21.13 -1.87
CA GLU A 73 5.24 -20.70 -0.56
C GLU A 73 6.34 -21.58 0.01
N THR A 74 6.27 -22.90 -0.21
CA THR A 74 7.29 -23.85 0.24
C THR A 74 8.62 -23.58 -0.47
N LEU A 75 8.61 -23.40 -1.79
CA LEU A 75 9.79 -23.05 -2.58
C LEU A 75 10.41 -21.72 -2.11
N LEU A 76 9.59 -20.75 -1.71
CA LEU A 76 10.09 -19.49 -1.13
C LEU A 76 10.84 -19.70 0.18
N ARG A 77 10.31 -20.58 1.06
CA ARG A 77 10.91 -20.91 2.36
C ARG A 77 12.20 -21.72 2.20
N GLU A 78 12.23 -22.69 1.29
CA GLU A 78 13.43 -23.48 0.98
C GLU A 78 14.58 -22.61 0.50
N LYS A 79 14.28 -21.56 -0.28
CA LYS A 79 15.26 -20.54 -0.69
C LYS A 79 15.61 -19.53 0.40
N ASN A 80 15.04 -19.67 1.61
CA ASN A 80 15.16 -18.70 2.70
C ASN A 80 14.86 -17.26 2.26
N TYR A 81 13.92 -17.10 1.33
CA TYR A 81 13.57 -15.81 0.72
C TYR A 81 14.75 -15.07 0.06
N GLN A 82 15.75 -15.82 -0.42
CA GLN A 82 16.88 -15.31 -1.17
C GLN A 82 16.86 -15.83 -2.60
N PHE A 83 16.99 -14.91 -3.55
CA PHE A 83 17.00 -15.19 -4.98
C PHE A 83 18.28 -14.65 -5.59
N ILE A 84 18.59 -15.09 -6.80
CA ILE A 84 19.79 -14.70 -7.55
C ILE A 84 19.34 -14.06 -8.87
N LEU A 85 19.84 -12.86 -9.15
CA LEU A 85 19.60 -12.17 -10.41
C LEU A 85 20.24 -12.96 -11.56
N ASP A 86 19.53 -13.02 -12.67
CA ASP A 86 19.88 -13.76 -13.89
C ASP A 86 19.97 -15.29 -13.70
N VAL A 87 19.46 -15.80 -12.57
CA VAL A 87 19.28 -17.24 -12.29
C VAL A 87 17.82 -17.53 -11.92
N ASP A 88 17.29 -16.85 -10.90
CA ASP A 88 15.91 -17.01 -10.44
C ASP A 88 14.97 -16.00 -11.10
N VAL A 89 15.44 -14.76 -11.25
CA VAL A 89 14.70 -13.63 -11.79
C VAL A 89 15.62 -12.78 -12.66
N LYS A 90 15.08 -12.09 -13.66
CA LYS A 90 15.84 -11.10 -14.45
C LYS A 90 15.07 -9.80 -14.63
N LYS A 91 15.79 -8.73 -14.94
CA LYS A 91 15.20 -7.45 -15.33
C LYS A 91 14.62 -7.57 -16.75
N LYS A 92 13.38 -7.13 -16.95
CA LYS A 92 12.77 -7.01 -18.29
C LYS A 92 13.32 -5.80 -19.05
N THR A 93 13.71 -4.75 -18.33
CA THR A 93 14.17 -3.49 -18.89
C THR A 93 15.53 -3.11 -18.33
N VAL A 94 16.38 -2.52 -19.18
CA VAL A 94 17.68 -1.95 -18.75
C VAL A 94 17.44 -0.67 -17.94
N ARG A 95 16.50 0.16 -18.39
CA ARG A 95 16.11 1.39 -17.69
C ARG A 95 15.11 1.07 -16.58
N PRO A 96 15.21 1.76 -15.42
CA PRO A 96 14.23 1.62 -14.37
C PRO A 96 12.87 2.20 -14.81
N LEU A 97 11.79 1.60 -14.32
CA LEU A 97 10.42 2.15 -14.40
C LEU A 97 10.30 3.45 -13.59
N PHE A 98 11.05 3.54 -12.48
CA PHE A 98 11.07 4.67 -11.58
C PHE A 98 12.44 4.83 -10.94
N GLN A 99 12.91 6.06 -10.77
CA GLN A 99 14.19 6.36 -10.16
C GLN A 99 14.16 7.67 -9.38
N THR A 100 14.70 7.64 -8.16
CA THR A 100 15.04 8.81 -7.35
C THR A 100 16.45 8.68 -6.80
N ASN A 101 16.88 9.64 -5.97
CA ASN A 101 18.15 9.54 -5.24
C ASN A 101 18.06 8.39 -4.23
N GLY A 102 18.67 7.26 -4.56
CA GLY A 102 18.78 6.07 -3.69
C GLY A 102 17.72 4.99 -3.90
N LYS A 103 16.74 5.19 -4.78
CA LYS A 103 15.71 4.18 -5.11
C LYS A 103 15.60 3.97 -6.62
N LYS A 104 15.56 2.72 -7.06
CA LYS A 104 15.29 2.36 -8.47
C LYS A 104 14.35 1.16 -8.54
N ILE A 105 13.33 1.23 -9.39
CA ILE A 105 12.39 0.12 -9.62
C ILE A 105 12.58 -0.39 -11.04
N PHE A 106 12.75 -1.70 -11.21
CA PHE A 106 12.86 -2.34 -12.53
C PHE A 106 11.72 -3.33 -12.73
N ALA A 107 11.16 -3.37 -13.94
CA ALA A 107 10.30 -4.47 -14.36
C ALA A 107 11.10 -5.78 -14.34
N ALA A 108 10.49 -6.88 -13.90
CA ALA A 108 11.18 -8.16 -13.77
C ALA A 108 10.33 -9.36 -14.19
N GLU A 109 10.99 -10.49 -14.41
CA GLU A 109 10.34 -11.79 -14.64
C GLU A 109 11.08 -12.95 -14.00
N TRP A 110 10.32 -14.01 -13.70
CA TRP A 110 10.81 -15.28 -13.22
C TRP A 110 11.48 -16.06 -14.37
N LEU A 111 12.67 -16.62 -14.13
CA LEU A 111 13.43 -17.37 -15.12
C LEU A 111 13.13 -18.87 -15.13
N GLN A 112 12.68 -19.43 -14.00
CA GLN A 112 12.30 -20.83 -13.85
C GLN A 112 10.86 -20.95 -13.37
N ASP A 113 10.14 -21.95 -13.88
CA ASP A 113 8.75 -22.26 -13.51
C ASP A 113 7.84 -21.03 -13.52
N SER A 114 7.85 -20.29 -14.64
CA SER A 114 7.07 -19.05 -14.79
C SER A 114 5.57 -19.30 -14.95
N THR A 115 5.17 -20.51 -15.34
CA THR A 115 3.77 -20.93 -15.36
C THR A 115 3.21 -20.87 -13.94
N ASN A 116 2.24 -19.97 -13.73
CA ASN A 116 1.53 -19.74 -12.47
C ASN A 116 2.30 -18.92 -11.43
N ARG A 117 3.24 -18.05 -11.79
CA ARG A 117 3.85 -17.11 -10.83
C ARG A 117 3.27 -15.69 -10.93
N PRO A 118 3.20 -14.95 -9.81
CA PRO A 118 2.74 -13.57 -9.83
C PRO A 118 3.70 -12.64 -10.57
N GLU A 119 3.18 -11.53 -11.12
CA GLU A 119 4.01 -10.46 -11.67
C GLU A 119 4.87 -9.78 -10.59
N ILE A 120 6.08 -9.37 -10.99
CA ILE A 120 7.12 -8.90 -10.08
C ILE A 120 7.88 -7.68 -10.59
N ILE A 121 8.41 -6.93 -9.64
CA ILE A 121 9.42 -5.89 -9.84
C ILE A 121 10.64 -6.13 -8.96
N LEU A 122 11.74 -5.50 -9.34
CA LEU A 122 12.95 -5.42 -8.53
C LEU A 122 13.10 -4.00 -8.00
N LEU A 123 12.99 -3.84 -6.69
CA LEU A 123 13.20 -2.58 -5.99
C LEU A 123 14.64 -2.54 -5.46
N LYS A 124 15.49 -1.73 -6.09
CA LYS A 124 16.85 -1.43 -5.61
C LYS A 124 16.79 -0.26 -4.65
N ILE A 125 17.35 -0.45 -3.46
CA ILE A 125 17.54 0.59 -2.44
C ILE A 125 19.04 0.72 -2.20
N ASP A 126 19.60 1.85 -2.62
CA ASP A 126 21.00 2.16 -2.36
C ASP A 126 21.20 2.50 -0.89
N GLY A 127 22.36 2.14 -0.35
CA GLY A 127 22.73 2.35 1.04
C GLY A 127 22.15 1.35 2.05
N ALA A 128 21.10 0.61 1.67
CA ALA A 128 20.48 -0.38 2.54
C ALA A 128 21.33 -1.67 2.64
N ARG A 129 21.47 -2.17 3.87
CA ARG A 129 22.09 -3.46 4.19
C ARG A 129 21.10 -4.27 5.02
N ALA A 130 20.25 -5.06 4.38
CA ALA A 130 19.38 -5.97 5.11
C ALA A 130 19.16 -7.23 4.28
N ARG A 131 19.62 -8.38 4.79
CA ARG A 131 19.31 -9.71 4.23
C ARG A 131 18.91 -10.73 5.30
N LYS A 132 19.23 -10.45 6.57
CA LYS A 132 18.92 -11.34 7.71
C LYS A 132 17.44 -11.27 8.12
N GLU A 133 16.74 -10.19 7.79
CA GLU A 133 15.33 -9.95 8.16
C GLU A 133 14.35 -10.17 6.99
N ALA A 134 14.75 -10.95 5.98
CA ALA A 134 13.89 -11.28 4.84
C ALA A 134 12.55 -11.87 5.26
N SER A 135 12.58 -12.78 6.24
CA SER A 135 11.38 -13.39 6.81
C SER A 135 10.44 -12.34 7.43
N PHE A 136 10.97 -11.27 8.02
CA PHE A 136 10.16 -10.21 8.60
C PHE A 136 9.36 -9.47 7.51
N TYR A 137 10.02 -8.96 6.47
CA TYR A 137 9.34 -8.27 5.35
C TYR A 137 8.37 -9.19 4.62
N VAL A 138 8.74 -10.47 4.43
CA VAL A 138 7.89 -11.46 3.79
C VAL A 138 6.65 -11.76 4.63
N ASN A 139 6.80 -11.93 5.94
CA ASN A 139 5.67 -12.24 6.84
C ASN A 139 4.75 -11.04 7.02
N LEU A 140 5.31 -9.85 7.26
CA LEU A 140 4.53 -8.62 7.44
C LEU A 140 3.73 -8.28 6.17
N SER A 141 4.33 -8.49 4.99
CA SER A 141 3.67 -8.26 3.71
C SER A 141 2.62 -9.32 3.30
N ARG A 142 2.23 -10.22 4.21
CA ARG A 142 1.04 -11.06 4.04
C ARG A 142 -0.26 -10.33 4.32
N HIS A 143 -0.20 -9.16 4.96
CA HIS A 143 -1.37 -8.30 5.11
C HIS A 143 -1.88 -7.85 3.73
N PRO A 144 -3.19 -7.90 3.44
CA PRO A 144 -3.74 -7.64 2.11
C PRO A 144 -3.45 -6.22 1.59
N HIS A 145 -3.31 -5.26 2.51
CA HIS A 145 -3.05 -3.85 2.19
C HIS A 145 -1.59 -3.42 2.40
N ILE A 146 -0.65 -4.35 2.47
CA ILE A 146 0.81 -4.09 2.50
C ILE A 146 1.45 -4.72 1.27
N ILE A 147 2.34 -4.00 0.58
CA ILE A 147 2.98 -4.49 -0.65
C ILE A 147 3.70 -5.83 -0.43
N ARG A 148 3.30 -6.88 -1.18
CA ARG A 148 3.87 -8.23 -1.06
C ARG A 148 5.35 -8.21 -1.44
N THR A 149 6.21 -8.54 -0.47
CA THR A 149 7.64 -8.72 -0.67
C THR A 149 7.98 -10.21 -0.63
N PHE A 150 8.45 -10.76 -1.74
CA PHE A 150 8.78 -12.18 -1.85
C PHE A 150 10.15 -12.54 -1.25
N GLY A 151 11.07 -11.57 -1.20
CA GLY A 151 12.40 -11.76 -0.61
C GLY A 151 13.44 -10.80 -1.19
N PHE A 152 14.72 -11.13 -1.01
CA PHE A 152 15.86 -10.36 -1.50
C PHE A 152 16.52 -11.03 -2.68
N VAL A 153 17.09 -10.22 -3.58
CA VAL A 153 17.77 -10.69 -4.79
C VAL A 153 19.27 -10.36 -4.71
N TYR A 154 20.08 -11.36 -5.04
CA TYR A 154 21.52 -11.29 -5.11
C TYR A 154 21.98 -11.06 -6.54
N ASP A 155 22.56 -9.90 -6.81
CA ASP A 155 23.16 -9.59 -8.12
C ASP A 155 24.65 -9.90 -8.11
N ARG A 156 25.06 -11.06 -8.65
CA ARG A 156 26.46 -11.53 -8.68
C ARG A 156 27.43 -10.55 -9.33
N ASN A 157 26.94 -9.73 -10.27
CA ASN A 157 27.76 -8.80 -11.03
C ASN A 157 27.86 -7.42 -10.36
N ASN A 158 27.07 -7.19 -9.32
CA ASN A 158 27.10 -5.95 -8.55
C ASN A 158 28.24 -5.99 -7.53
N THR A 159 29.32 -5.24 -7.80
CA THR A 159 30.43 -5.06 -6.85
C THR A 159 30.04 -4.27 -5.59
N ASP A 160 28.85 -3.66 -5.59
CA ASP A 160 28.30 -2.79 -4.54
C ASP A 160 27.22 -3.48 -3.69
N GLN A 161 27.20 -4.82 -3.66
CA GLN A 161 26.28 -5.64 -2.85
C GLN A 161 26.33 -5.35 -1.35
N ASN A 162 27.43 -4.78 -0.86
CA ASN A 162 27.60 -4.37 0.52
C ASN A 162 26.95 -3.02 0.82
N ASN A 163 26.47 -2.29 -0.18
CA ASN A 163 25.89 -0.97 0.00
C ASN A 163 24.58 -0.80 -0.77
N SER A 164 23.90 -1.87 -1.18
CA SER A 164 22.55 -1.80 -1.74
C SER A 164 21.78 -3.10 -1.49
N ALA A 165 20.48 -2.97 -1.31
CA ALA A 165 19.54 -4.09 -1.24
C ALA A 165 18.69 -4.13 -2.50
N LEU A 166 18.39 -5.33 -2.99
CA LEU A 166 17.47 -5.55 -4.09
C LEU A 166 16.32 -6.42 -3.58
N LEU A 167 15.11 -5.86 -3.53
CA LEU A 167 13.89 -6.51 -3.07
C LEU A 167 13.10 -7.03 -4.27
N LEU A 168 12.55 -8.22 -4.13
CA LEU A 168 11.60 -8.80 -5.07
C LEU A 168 10.19 -8.56 -4.55
N GLN A 169 9.40 -7.75 -5.24
CA GLN A 169 8.05 -7.41 -4.82
C GLN A 169 7.04 -7.68 -5.93
N GLU A 170 5.77 -7.76 -5.57
CA GLU A 170 4.69 -7.80 -6.56
C GLU A 170 4.58 -6.49 -7.35
N TYR A 171 4.08 -6.59 -8.58
CA TYR A 171 3.86 -5.44 -9.44
C TYR A 171 2.45 -4.85 -9.28
N ALA A 172 2.37 -3.54 -9.03
CA ALA A 172 1.11 -2.79 -8.99
C ALA A 172 0.86 -2.12 -10.36
N ARG A 173 -0.04 -2.69 -11.17
CA ARG A 173 -0.34 -2.21 -12.52
C ARG A 173 -0.95 -0.80 -12.54
N GLY A 174 -1.66 -0.40 -11.49
CA GLY A 174 -2.30 0.91 -11.37
C GLY A 174 -1.36 2.04 -10.95
N GLY A 175 -0.07 1.77 -10.74
CA GLY A 175 0.87 2.78 -10.26
C GLY A 175 0.59 3.20 -8.82
N SER A 176 0.94 4.43 -8.47
CA SER A 176 0.61 5.03 -7.18
C SER A 176 -0.79 5.65 -7.18
N LEU A 177 -1.35 5.86 -5.99
CA LEU A 177 -2.63 6.56 -5.82
C LEU A 177 -2.52 8.01 -6.30
N SER A 178 -1.34 8.64 -6.20
CA SER A 178 -1.09 9.96 -6.80
C SER A 178 -1.33 9.94 -8.31
N ASP A 179 -0.74 8.95 -9.01
CA ASP A 179 -0.88 8.81 -10.46
C ASP A 179 -2.35 8.65 -10.88
N VAL A 180 -3.13 7.86 -10.12
CA VAL A 180 -4.56 7.63 -10.39
C VAL A 180 -5.40 8.89 -10.17
N LEU A 181 -5.10 9.68 -9.14
CA LEU A 181 -5.85 10.88 -8.78
C LEU A 181 -5.53 12.09 -9.69
N GLU A 182 -4.31 12.15 -10.22
CA GLU A 182 -3.88 13.17 -11.18
C GLU A 182 -4.54 12.99 -12.56
N ASP A 183 -5.00 11.78 -12.91
CA ASP A 183 -5.80 11.56 -14.12
C ASP A 183 -7.12 12.33 -14.01
N ARG A 184 -7.29 13.32 -14.90
CA ARG A 184 -8.47 14.20 -14.91
C ARG A 184 -9.79 13.46 -15.13
N ARG A 185 -9.74 12.25 -15.69
CA ARG A 185 -10.91 11.39 -15.90
C ARG A 185 -11.35 10.69 -14.62
N THR A 186 -10.45 10.57 -13.65
CA THR A 186 -10.70 9.97 -12.35
C THR A 186 -11.19 11.03 -11.37
N SER A 187 -12.29 10.78 -10.69
CA SER A 187 -12.82 11.69 -9.66
C SER A 187 -13.59 10.91 -8.60
N PRO A 188 -12.90 10.10 -7.77
CA PRO A 188 -13.55 9.22 -6.82
C PRO A 188 -14.38 10.04 -5.83
N GLY A 189 -15.63 9.64 -5.65
CA GLY A 189 -16.51 10.24 -4.63
C GLY A 189 -16.04 9.93 -3.21
N GLU A 190 -16.56 10.69 -2.23
CA GLU A 190 -16.23 10.57 -0.80
C GLU A 190 -16.30 9.11 -0.29
N LYS A 191 -17.31 8.32 -0.67
CA LYS A 191 -17.42 6.92 -0.27
C LYS A 191 -16.26 6.04 -0.75
N ILE A 192 -15.85 6.23 -2.01
CA ILE A 192 -14.75 5.48 -2.62
C ILE A 192 -13.44 5.83 -1.91
N LEU A 193 -13.23 7.12 -1.66
CA LEU A 193 -12.07 7.59 -0.89
C LEU A 193 -12.06 7.02 0.52
N ILE A 194 -13.19 7.02 1.24
CA ILE A 194 -13.28 6.43 2.58
C ILE A 194 -12.91 4.94 2.56
N GLN A 195 -13.38 4.17 1.58
CA GLN A 195 -13.00 2.75 1.46
C GLN A 195 -11.50 2.58 1.23
N ILE A 196 -10.89 3.40 0.37
CA ILE A 196 -9.42 3.42 0.15
C ILE A 196 -8.70 3.75 1.46
N PHE A 197 -9.16 4.76 2.21
CA PHE A 197 -8.56 5.13 3.48
C PHE A 197 -8.68 4.04 4.54
N LEU A 198 -9.80 3.32 4.59
CA LEU A 198 -9.98 2.20 5.50
C LEU A 198 -8.96 1.08 5.22
N GLN A 199 -8.67 0.78 3.96
CA GLN A 199 -7.61 -0.18 3.58
C GLN A 199 -6.22 0.27 4.05
N ILE A 200 -5.88 1.55 3.83
CA ILE A 200 -4.62 2.14 4.28
C ILE A 200 -4.52 2.07 5.81
N ILE A 201 -5.59 2.42 6.53
CA ILE A 201 -5.63 2.40 7.99
C ILE A 201 -5.47 0.98 8.54
N GLU A 202 -6.06 -0.03 7.90
CA GLU A 202 -5.86 -1.43 8.30
C GLU A 202 -4.40 -1.85 8.18
N ALA A 203 -3.73 -1.46 7.09
CA ALA A 203 -2.29 -1.67 6.94
C ALA A 203 -1.48 -0.94 8.02
N MET A 204 -1.82 0.32 8.33
CA MET A 204 -1.14 1.09 9.37
C MET A 204 -1.35 0.50 10.77
N ILE A 205 -2.53 -0.04 11.09
CA ILE A 205 -2.77 -0.78 12.34
C ILE A 205 -1.84 -1.99 12.41
N CYS A 206 -1.65 -2.72 11.30
CA CYS A 206 -0.71 -3.83 11.22
C CYS A 206 0.74 -3.38 11.49
N LEU A 207 1.18 -2.27 10.89
CA LEU A 207 2.52 -1.70 11.15
C LEU A 207 2.70 -1.32 12.63
N VAL A 208 1.74 -0.60 13.20
CA VAL A 208 1.77 -0.17 14.62
C VAL A 208 1.84 -1.39 15.56
N SER A 209 1.05 -2.43 15.30
CA SER A 209 1.09 -3.68 16.08
C SER A 209 2.42 -4.44 15.96
N ASN A 210 3.23 -4.15 14.95
CA ASN A 210 4.58 -4.67 14.80
C ASN A 210 5.66 -3.63 15.16
N HIS A 211 5.28 -2.56 15.87
CA HIS A 211 6.18 -1.47 16.28
C HIS A 211 6.92 -0.79 15.13
N ILE A 212 6.29 -0.70 13.96
CA ILE A 212 6.80 0.03 12.80
C ILE A 212 6.08 1.36 12.67
N VAL A 213 6.86 2.42 12.55
CA VAL A 213 6.41 3.72 12.07
C VAL A 213 6.69 3.82 10.58
N HIS A 214 5.72 4.24 9.78
CA HIS A 214 5.90 4.44 8.35
C HIS A 214 6.79 5.63 8.07
N GLY A 215 6.51 6.81 8.64
CA GLY A 215 7.34 8.02 8.55
C GLY A 215 7.34 8.77 7.22
N ASP A 216 6.66 8.25 6.20
CA ASP A 216 6.51 8.88 4.87
C ASP A 216 5.16 8.49 4.23
N LEU A 217 4.08 8.58 5.00
CA LEU A 217 2.74 8.22 4.52
C LEU A 217 2.18 9.34 3.62
N ALA A 218 1.98 9.05 2.33
CA ALA A 218 1.46 9.96 1.30
C ALA A 218 0.85 9.15 0.13
N CYS A 219 0.04 9.76 -0.75
CA CYS A 219 -0.59 9.04 -1.87
C CYS A 219 0.44 8.40 -2.83
N ARG A 220 1.62 9.01 -3.01
CA ARG A 220 2.74 8.43 -3.79
C ARG A 220 3.24 7.07 -3.26
N ASN A 221 3.05 6.80 -1.97
CA ASN A 221 3.48 5.56 -1.30
C ASN A 221 2.30 4.60 -1.04
N VAL A 222 1.17 4.83 -1.72
CA VAL A 222 0.03 3.91 -1.79
C VAL A 222 -0.06 3.40 -3.22
N LEU A 223 0.10 2.09 -3.42
CA LEU A 223 0.06 1.46 -4.73
C LEU A 223 -1.33 0.91 -5.05
N VAL A 224 -1.75 1.06 -6.30
CA VAL A 224 -3.09 0.67 -6.76
C VAL A 224 -3.00 -0.63 -7.56
N PHE A 225 -3.65 -1.68 -7.06
CA PHE A 225 -3.75 -2.98 -7.74
C PHE A 225 -5.01 -3.11 -8.56
N ARG A 226 -6.09 -2.50 -8.07
CA ARG A 226 -7.35 -2.39 -8.78
C ARG A 226 -8.03 -1.08 -8.41
N PHE A 227 -8.59 -0.41 -9.42
CA PHE A 227 -9.41 0.77 -9.25
C PHE A 227 -10.53 0.77 -10.29
N ASP A 228 -11.77 0.83 -9.82
CA ASP A 228 -13.00 0.94 -10.60
C ASP A 228 -14.01 1.78 -9.80
N GLU A 229 -14.35 2.96 -10.31
CA GLU A 229 -15.30 3.86 -9.64
C GLU A 229 -16.73 3.30 -9.61
N ASN A 230 -17.05 2.39 -10.55
CA ASN A 230 -18.37 1.76 -10.60
C ASN A 230 -18.48 0.53 -9.70
N GLN A 231 -17.34 0.03 -9.20
CA GLN A 231 -17.27 -1.11 -8.29
C GLN A 231 -16.30 -0.79 -7.13
N PRO A 232 -16.61 0.24 -6.31
CA PRO A 232 -15.70 0.74 -5.28
C PRO A 232 -15.22 -0.33 -4.29
N GLU A 233 -16.06 -1.31 -3.98
CA GLU A 233 -15.77 -2.45 -3.13
C GLU A 233 -14.70 -3.41 -3.69
N LYS A 234 -14.38 -3.30 -4.98
CA LYS A 234 -13.29 -4.05 -5.63
C LYS A 234 -11.97 -3.30 -5.65
N ASN A 235 -11.96 -2.03 -5.22
CA ASN A 235 -10.72 -1.25 -5.22
C ASN A 235 -9.75 -1.85 -4.23
N ILE A 236 -8.49 -1.96 -4.64
CA ILE A 236 -7.42 -2.50 -3.80
C ILE A 236 -6.23 -1.60 -3.88
N VAL A 237 -5.87 -1.10 -2.70
CA VAL A 237 -4.66 -0.34 -2.48
C VAL A 237 -3.78 -1.01 -1.45
N LYS A 238 -2.47 -0.80 -1.58
CA LYS A 238 -1.48 -1.31 -0.63
C LYS A 238 -0.44 -0.26 -0.31
N ILE A 239 -0.06 -0.15 0.96
CA ILE A 239 1.04 0.72 1.35
C ILE A 239 2.38 0.11 0.95
N THR A 240 3.33 0.96 0.54
CA THR A 240 4.71 0.58 0.23
C THR A 240 5.69 1.50 0.98
N ASP A 241 6.99 1.22 0.88
CA ASP A 241 8.08 2.02 1.46
C ASP A 241 8.01 2.23 2.99
N PHE A 242 7.21 1.42 3.69
CA PHE A 242 7.18 1.37 5.14
C PHE A 242 8.51 0.80 5.69
N GLY A 243 8.88 1.17 6.90
CA GLY A 243 10.07 0.62 7.56
C GLY A 243 11.40 1.04 6.91
N LEU A 244 11.38 1.79 5.81
CA LEU A 244 12.56 2.45 5.21
C LEU A 244 12.81 3.84 5.80
N SER A 245 11.96 4.28 6.74
CA SER A 245 12.08 5.57 7.42
C SER A 245 12.99 5.50 8.64
N ARG A 246 13.44 6.68 9.09
CA ARG A 246 14.52 6.90 10.06
C ARG A 246 14.45 6.11 11.39
N HIS A 247 13.28 5.58 11.74
CA HIS A 247 12.93 5.14 13.09
C HIS A 247 12.43 3.70 13.19
N SER A 248 12.29 3.00 12.06
CA SER A 248 11.99 1.57 12.14
C SER A 248 13.19 0.84 12.76
N GLN A 249 12.92 -0.20 13.55
CA GLN A 249 13.98 -1.10 14.05
C GLN A 249 14.86 -1.62 12.89
N LEU A 250 14.29 -1.72 11.70
CA LEU A 250 14.94 -2.16 10.46
C LEU A 250 15.91 -1.09 9.89
N TYR A 251 15.58 0.19 10.01
CA TYR A 251 16.44 1.31 9.57
C TYR A 251 17.66 1.48 10.49
N SER A 252 17.52 1.10 11.76
CA SER A 252 18.64 1.08 12.71
C SER A 252 19.82 0.21 12.24
N MET A 253 19.57 -0.76 11.36
CA MET A 253 20.58 -1.67 10.80
C MET A 253 21.40 -1.06 9.65
N ILE A 254 21.09 0.18 9.22
CA ILE A 254 21.79 0.91 8.15
C ILE A 254 22.92 1.77 8.75
N SER A 255 24.09 1.83 8.07
CA SER A 255 25.27 2.57 8.53
C SER A 255 25.07 4.08 8.59
N SER A 256 25.73 4.75 9.54
CA SER A 256 25.56 6.18 9.86
C SER A 256 25.75 7.15 8.70
N ALA A 257 26.70 6.92 7.79
CA ALA A 257 26.93 7.80 6.63
C ALA A 257 25.77 7.76 5.62
N THR A 258 25.12 6.61 5.48
CA THR A 258 24.00 6.39 4.58
C THR A 258 22.69 6.93 5.15
N ARG A 259 22.53 6.89 6.49
CA ARG A 259 21.36 7.46 7.16
C ARG A 259 21.11 8.88 6.64
N THR A 260 22.16 9.70 6.52
CA THR A 260 22.07 11.09 6.03
C THR A 260 21.48 11.26 4.62
N ILE A 261 21.63 10.29 3.71
CA ILE A 261 21.11 10.35 2.33
C ILE A 261 19.63 9.95 2.27
N LEU A 262 19.22 8.99 3.10
CA LEU A 262 17.81 8.56 3.25
C LEU A 262 17.03 9.45 4.24
N ASN A 263 17.73 10.37 4.92
CA ASN A 263 17.21 11.35 5.87
C ASN A 263 16.51 12.54 5.17
N LEU A 264 15.65 12.35 4.17
CA LEU A 264 14.80 13.44 3.68
C LEU A 264 13.48 13.41 4.45
N VAL A 265 13.22 14.45 5.25
CA VAL A 265 11.91 14.62 5.90
C VAL A 265 10.91 15.03 4.80
N PRO A 266 9.77 14.35 4.65
CA PRO A 266 8.74 14.79 3.72
C PRO A 266 8.01 16.01 4.31
N VAL A 267 8.64 17.19 4.25
CA VAL A 267 8.24 18.40 5.01
C VAL A 267 6.75 18.73 4.89
N ARG A 268 6.20 18.61 3.68
CA ARG A 268 4.79 18.91 3.37
C ARG A 268 3.77 17.95 3.99
N TYR A 269 4.23 16.81 4.49
CA TYR A 269 3.41 15.74 5.10
C TYR A 269 3.71 15.56 6.59
N ALA A 270 4.86 16.05 7.06
CA ALA A 270 5.35 15.79 8.40
C ALA A 270 4.59 16.57 9.48
N ALA A 271 4.43 15.93 10.63
CA ALA A 271 3.82 16.53 11.82
C ALA A 271 4.69 17.66 12.42
N PRO A 272 4.09 18.63 13.14
CA PRO A 272 4.83 19.74 13.76
C PRO A 272 6.02 19.30 14.62
N GLU A 273 5.84 18.26 15.45
CA GLU A 273 6.90 17.75 16.30
C GLU A 273 8.09 17.21 15.49
N VAL A 274 7.82 16.53 14.36
CA VAL A 274 8.86 15.99 13.47
C VAL A 274 9.67 17.12 12.85
N LEU A 275 9.01 18.22 12.49
CA LEU A 275 9.63 19.41 11.89
C LEU A 275 10.43 20.27 12.88
N LEU A 276 10.02 20.30 14.15
CA LEU A 276 10.72 21.05 15.21
C LEU A 276 11.97 20.35 15.71
N SER A 277 12.11 19.04 15.47
CA SER A 277 13.22 18.29 16.02
C SER A 277 14.53 18.57 15.33
N LYS A 278 15.57 18.89 16.12
CA LYS A 278 16.96 18.92 15.68
C LYS A 278 17.59 17.53 15.63
N ASP A 279 17.01 16.57 16.37
CA ASP A 279 17.48 15.19 16.47
C ASP A 279 16.35 14.23 16.13
N THR A 280 16.42 13.58 14.98
CA THR A 280 15.23 13.02 14.32
C THR A 280 14.81 11.63 14.82
N SER A 281 15.58 11.03 15.74
CA SER A 281 15.43 9.63 16.11
C SER A 281 14.59 9.37 17.37
N ASP A 282 13.76 10.30 17.85
CA ASP A 282 12.78 10.03 18.94
C ASP A 282 11.37 10.60 18.66
N VAL A 283 11.14 11.16 17.47
CA VAL A 283 9.95 12.01 17.22
C VAL A 283 8.92 11.38 16.26
N TYR A 284 9.32 10.35 15.52
CA TYR A 284 8.40 9.58 14.69
C TYR A 284 7.66 8.56 15.54
N THR A 285 6.33 8.60 15.50
CA THR A 285 5.44 7.76 16.29
C THR A 285 4.20 7.39 15.48
N GLU A 286 3.33 6.52 16.01
CA GLU A 286 1.99 6.34 15.46
C GLU A 286 1.28 7.69 15.24
N LYS A 287 1.42 8.63 16.19
CA LYS A 287 0.73 9.93 16.15
C LYS A 287 1.29 10.85 15.07
N SER A 288 2.56 10.74 14.71
CA SER A 288 3.10 11.48 13.56
C SER A 288 2.58 10.89 12.25
N ASP A 289 2.45 9.56 12.15
CA ASP A 289 1.85 8.92 10.97
C ASP A 289 0.34 9.24 10.84
N VAL A 290 -0.38 9.38 11.96
CA VAL A 290 -1.78 9.84 11.95
C VAL A 290 -1.89 11.25 11.36
N TYR A 291 -0.95 12.16 11.67
CA TYR A 291 -0.91 13.48 11.04
C TYR A 291 -0.70 13.37 9.53
N SER A 292 0.28 12.57 9.10
CA SER A 292 0.55 12.31 7.68
C SER A 292 -0.65 11.68 6.97
N MET A 293 -1.41 10.80 7.65
CA MET A 293 -2.67 10.23 7.14
C MET A 293 -3.70 11.34 6.88
N GLY A 294 -3.78 12.35 7.74
CA GLY A 294 -4.59 13.54 7.51
C GLY A 294 -4.22 14.29 6.24
N VAL A 295 -2.92 14.49 6.02
CA VAL A 295 -2.40 15.14 4.81
C VAL A 295 -2.68 14.28 3.56
N LEU A 296 -2.51 12.96 3.64
CA LEU A 296 -2.86 12.01 2.58
C LEU A 296 -4.36 12.08 2.23
N MET A 297 -5.24 12.12 3.24
CA MET A 297 -6.68 12.28 3.00
C MET A 297 -6.97 13.62 2.30
N TRP A 298 -6.30 14.70 2.68
CA TRP A 298 -6.43 15.99 2.01
C TRP A 298 -5.91 15.96 0.56
N GLU A 299 -4.75 15.35 0.32
CA GLU A 299 -4.13 15.16 -1.00
C GLU A 299 -5.09 14.40 -1.93
N ALA A 300 -5.68 13.31 -1.42
CA ALA A 300 -6.65 12.51 -2.16
C ALA A 300 -7.93 13.29 -2.52
N TYR A 301 -8.48 14.06 -1.58
CA TYR A 301 -9.63 14.95 -1.85
C TYR A 301 -9.30 16.07 -2.84
N SER A 302 -8.06 16.54 -2.80
CA SER A 302 -7.57 17.61 -3.68
C SER A 302 -7.07 17.07 -5.01
N ARG A 303 -7.43 15.82 -5.38
CA ARG A 303 -7.11 15.18 -6.65
C ARG A 303 -5.60 15.10 -6.92
N GLY A 304 -4.83 14.70 -5.91
CA GLY A 304 -3.38 14.59 -6.00
C GLY A 304 -2.65 15.93 -5.97
N ALA A 305 -3.34 17.03 -5.61
CA ALA A 305 -2.66 18.31 -5.46
C ALA A 305 -1.58 18.24 -4.37
N LEU A 306 -0.42 18.80 -4.68
CA LEU A 306 0.68 18.90 -3.72
C LEU A 306 0.23 19.71 -2.48
N PRO A 307 0.38 19.17 -1.25
CA PRO A 307 0.09 19.93 -0.04
C PRO A 307 0.93 21.21 0.02
N TRP A 308 0.27 22.33 0.34
CA TRP A 308 0.88 23.66 0.38
C TRP A 308 1.47 24.11 -0.97
N ALA A 309 0.88 23.70 -2.10
CA ALA A 309 1.36 24.04 -3.44
C ALA A 309 1.54 25.56 -3.70
N ASN A 310 0.85 26.41 -2.94
CA ASN A 310 0.98 27.86 -3.00
C ASN A 310 2.22 28.41 -2.27
N ILE A 311 3.02 27.55 -1.65
CA ILE A 311 4.25 27.90 -0.94
C ILE A 311 5.41 27.19 -1.66
N GLU A 312 6.34 27.97 -2.20
CA GLU A 312 7.46 27.45 -2.99
C GLU A 312 8.48 26.70 -2.14
N ASN A 313 8.92 27.27 -1.01
CA ASN A 313 9.96 26.68 -0.16
C ASN A 313 9.36 25.83 0.98
N ASP A 314 9.93 24.64 1.16
CA ASP A 314 9.58 23.73 2.26
C ASP A 314 9.88 24.34 3.65
N ASP A 315 10.87 25.22 3.81
CA ASP A 315 11.12 25.91 5.09
C ASP A 315 9.92 26.80 5.51
N ASP A 316 9.28 27.45 4.55
CA ASP A 316 8.07 28.24 4.78
C ASP A 316 6.89 27.35 5.16
N VAL A 317 6.76 26.19 4.51
CA VAL A 317 5.78 25.18 4.88
C VAL A 317 6.01 24.71 6.31
N ALA A 318 7.27 24.39 6.65
CA ALA A 318 7.64 23.95 8.00
C ALA A 318 7.27 25.01 9.05
N ARG A 319 7.55 26.29 8.78
CA ARG A 319 7.11 27.40 9.64
C ARG A 319 5.59 27.41 9.77
N ARG A 320 4.82 27.37 8.68
CA ARG A 320 3.34 27.39 8.76
C ARG A 320 2.79 26.26 9.61
N VAL A 321 3.25 25.03 9.39
CA VAL A 321 2.80 23.84 10.12
C VAL A 321 3.12 23.96 11.61
N THR A 322 4.35 24.36 11.94
CA THR A 322 4.80 24.50 13.34
C THR A 322 4.13 25.66 14.09
N HIS A 323 3.60 26.66 13.39
CA HIS A 323 2.77 27.72 13.96
C HIS A 323 1.27 27.37 14.00
N GLY A 324 0.90 26.12 13.69
CA GLY A 324 -0.47 25.63 13.81
C GLY A 324 -1.40 25.99 12.64
N HIS A 325 -0.86 26.39 11.48
CA HIS A 325 -1.67 26.56 10.29
C HIS A 325 -2.05 25.20 9.68
N PHE A 326 -3.26 25.12 9.14
CA PHE A 326 -3.76 23.96 8.40
C PHE A 326 -3.91 24.24 6.91
N LEU A 327 -3.90 23.16 6.12
CA LEU A 327 -4.33 23.21 4.73
C LEU A 327 -5.81 23.68 4.66
N PRO A 328 -6.22 24.38 3.59
CA PRO A 328 -7.60 24.80 3.42
C PRO A 328 -8.52 23.60 3.16
N GLN A 329 -9.79 23.70 3.54
CA GLN A 329 -10.78 22.68 3.21
C GLN A 329 -10.97 22.58 1.67
N PRO A 330 -10.86 21.38 1.07
CA PRO A 330 -11.17 21.20 -0.35
C PRO A 330 -12.66 21.47 -0.62
N SER A 331 -12.99 22.09 -1.75
CA SER A 331 -14.36 22.56 -2.05
C SER A 331 -15.42 21.46 -2.03
N ASN A 332 -15.06 20.22 -2.35
CA ASN A 332 -15.96 19.06 -2.41
C ASN A 332 -15.91 18.19 -1.15
N CYS A 333 -15.18 18.62 -0.11
CA CYS A 333 -15.03 17.88 1.14
C CYS A 333 -16.18 18.22 2.09
N SER A 334 -16.96 17.21 2.49
CA SER A 334 -18.07 17.41 3.43
C SER A 334 -17.57 17.89 4.80
N GLN A 335 -18.36 18.73 5.48
CA GLN A 335 -17.98 19.23 6.81
C GLN A 335 -17.72 18.11 7.83
N PRO A 336 -18.52 17.01 7.88
CA PRO A 336 -18.23 15.89 8.77
C PRO A 336 -16.88 15.23 8.47
N PHE A 337 -16.57 14.98 7.19
CA PHE A 337 -15.27 14.39 6.82
C PHE A 337 -14.11 15.35 7.08
N TRP A 338 -14.29 16.65 6.83
CA TRP A 338 -13.31 17.68 7.17
C TRP A 338 -13.01 17.74 8.66
N SER A 339 -14.02 17.56 9.52
CA SER A 339 -13.82 17.46 10.97
C SER A 339 -12.95 16.25 11.34
N ILE A 340 -13.06 15.14 10.61
CA ILE A 340 -12.20 13.97 10.82
C ILE A 340 -10.74 14.28 10.42
N ILE A 341 -10.52 14.89 9.24
CA ILE A 341 -9.16 15.29 8.80
C ILE A 341 -8.53 16.22 9.84
N THR A 342 -9.20 17.30 10.21
CA THR A 342 -8.64 18.31 11.12
C THR A 342 -8.33 17.76 12.51
N LYS A 343 -9.06 16.74 13.00
CA LYS A 343 -8.71 16.03 14.26
C LYS A 343 -7.31 15.40 14.21
N THR A 344 -6.90 14.87 13.06
CA THR A 344 -5.55 14.30 12.86
C THR A 344 -4.44 15.36 12.89
N TRP A 345 -4.77 16.65 12.74
CA TRP A 345 -3.81 17.75 12.70
C TRP A 345 -3.67 18.50 14.03
N SER A 346 -4.20 17.93 15.12
CA SER A 346 -4.00 18.49 16.46
C SER A 346 -2.51 18.72 16.74
N THR A 347 -2.15 19.91 17.23
CA THR A 347 -0.74 20.27 17.52
C THR A 347 -0.13 19.31 18.54
N SER A 348 -0.89 18.96 19.58
CA SER A 348 -0.50 17.92 20.53
C SER A 348 -0.67 16.52 19.92
N PRO A 349 0.39 15.70 19.81
CA PRO A 349 0.29 14.36 19.24
C PRO A 349 -0.74 13.46 19.95
N ASN A 350 -0.81 13.57 21.28
CA ASN A 350 -1.74 12.77 22.09
C ASN A 350 -3.21 13.14 21.90
N SER A 351 -3.48 14.34 21.39
CA SER A 351 -4.85 14.78 21.06
C SER A 351 -5.34 14.28 19.69
N ARG A 352 -4.44 13.73 18.87
CA ARG A 352 -4.80 13.07 17.61
C ARG A 352 -5.40 11.70 17.92
N PRO A 353 -6.33 11.17 17.10
CA PRO A 353 -6.80 9.79 17.25
C PRO A 353 -5.66 8.79 17.04
N THR A 354 -5.84 7.56 17.50
CA THR A 354 -5.08 6.39 17.04
C THR A 354 -5.60 5.94 15.66
N PHE A 355 -4.88 5.06 14.96
CA PHE A 355 -5.42 4.49 13.72
C PHE A 355 -6.71 3.68 13.94
N ARG A 356 -6.86 3.02 15.10
CA ARG A 356 -8.09 2.29 15.45
C ARG A 356 -9.27 3.25 15.62
N GLU A 357 -9.08 4.34 16.36
CA GLU A 357 -10.11 5.38 16.52
C GLU A 357 -10.44 6.05 15.18
N LEU A 358 -9.44 6.35 14.35
CA LEU A 358 -9.65 6.92 13.02
C LEU A 358 -10.46 5.97 12.12
N LYS A 359 -10.21 4.66 12.19
CA LYS A 359 -11.02 3.63 11.51
C LYS A 359 -12.48 3.70 11.92
N HIS A 360 -12.77 3.84 13.22
CA HIS A 360 -14.13 3.96 13.73
C HIS A 360 -14.82 5.24 13.21
N LEU A 361 -14.13 6.38 13.26
CA LEU A 361 -14.65 7.65 12.75
C LEU A 361 -14.99 7.59 11.25
N LEU A 362 -14.12 6.97 10.43
CA LEU A 362 -14.35 6.81 9.01
C LEU A 362 -15.49 5.83 8.69
N ASN A 363 -15.61 4.74 9.43
CA ASN A 363 -16.75 3.84 9.29
C ASN A 363 -18.08 4.54 9.59
N GLU A 364 -18.16 5.32 10.67
CA GLU A 364 -19.35 6.11 10.96
C GLU A 364 -19.69 7.09 9.82
N GLN A 365 -18.69 7.76 9.26
CA GLN A 365 -18.88 8.66 8.12
C GLN A 365 -19.32 7.92 6.85
N TYR A 366 -18.78 6.72 6.60
CA TYR A 366 -19.19 5.88 5.49
C TYR A 366 -20.68 5.52 5.56
N TYR A 367 -21.18 5.13 6.74
CA TYR A 367 -22.60 4.82 6.93
C TYR A 367 -23.49 6.06 6.86
N ARG A 368 -23.05 7.21 7.38
CA ARG A 368 -23.80 8.47 7.31
C ARG A 368 -23.95 9.00 5.89
N SER A 369 -22.87 8.98 5.10
CA SER A 369 -22.93 9.29 3.67
C SER A 369 -23.73 8.26 2.86
N GLY A 370 -24.01 7.08 3.46
CA GLY A 370 -24.86 6.00 2.96
C GLY A 370 -26.36 6.24 3.05
N ASN A 371 -26.83 6.94 4.08
CA ASN A 371 -28.24 6.96 4.46
C ASN A 371 -28.93 8.31 4.22
N PHE A 372 -29.48 8.47 3.02
CA PHE A 372 -30.89 8.89 2.91
C PHE A 372 -31.72 7.61 2.73
N LEU A 373 -31.88 6.80 3.78
CA LEU A 373 -32.99 5.84 3.96
C LEU A 373 -32.81 5.08 5.29
N ARG A 374 -33.71 5.40 6.24
CA ARG A 374 -34.19 4.61 7.39
C ARG A 374 -33.17 4.10 8.43
N LEU A 375 -33.09 4.83 9.54
CA LEU A 375 -33.00 4.18 10.85
C LEU A 375 -34.41 3.63 11.18
N PRO A 376 -34.59 2.34 11.51
CA PRO A 376 -35.76 1.90 12.25
C PRO A 376 -35.68 2.47 13.67
N CYS A 377 -36.83 2.94 14.17
CA CYS A 377 -37.02 3.42 15.53
C CYS A 377 -36.66 2.38 16.60
#